data_AF-X6N7A3-F1
#
_entry.id   AF-X6N7A3-F1
#
_cell.length_a   1.000
_cell.length_b   1.000
_cell.length_c   1.000
_cell.angle_alpha   90.00
_cell.angle_beta   90.00
_cell.angle_gamma   90.00
#
_symmetry.space_group_name_H-M   'P 1'
#
loop_
_entity.id
_entity.type
_entity.pdbx_description
1 polymer ?
#
loop_
_entity_poly.entity_id
_entity_poly.type
_entity_poly.pdbx_seq_one_letter_code
_entity_poly.pdbx_strand_id
1 'polypeptide(L)'
;MLYLFGEILPFDSVTGFRFWCILKVIRLQGKNQEVCQFKNLISLIIVKMHRFLRNFKTAARFGTMSPRMCSTVWKGGLVGAFFLPHGSLILTPEEPDVGALALHEGMEQSGKEIEALKPDLILLLSPHTMTTTDRMCVYMDNHAKGSAAWKDKWKGFEVDVACDGNLAYDLVKWLHASKNKYSSKVTGLKTPIDCSELHWGEVIPLWFIRNLVDINLSKKVEPSKKSVPVIVMSSRPMFLRSTQCHPAISKASQNNYYKFGESIAEWIDNNKDKKIVVIVSGDLSHRHMCTRGQEQVYSVNTNAAERFDAYAYEWMCTLDDKALNKATKLDPEAWSCGLCGMLILNGIIHWWQRTNGGKSSVQSKVIVPPTHPSYFGMTIASFQFERQ
;
A
#
# COMPACT_ATOMS: atom_id res chain seq x y z
N MET A 1 -11.96 -22.93 57.66
CA MET A 1 -13.19 -22.15 57.41
C MET A 1 -12.89 -21.21 56.26
N LEU A 2 -13.51 -21.21 55.10
CA LEU A 2 -14.73 -21.82 54.57
C LEU A 2 -14.50 -22.02 53.06
N TYR A 3 -14.93 -23.17 52.52
CA TYR A 3 -14.99 -23.50 51.10
C TYR A 3 -16.05 -22.64 50.38
N LEU A 4 -15.84 -22.31 49.10
CA LEU A 4 -16.91 -22.27 48.10
C LEU A 4 -16.33 -22.36 46.66
N PHE A 5 -16.89 -23.31 45.91
CA PHE A 5 -16.80 -23.55 44.46
C PHE A 5 -16.91 -22.24 43.67
N GLY A 6 -16.27 -22.00 42.52
CA GLY A 6 -15.99 -22.91 41.41
C GLY A 6 -16.82 -22.43 40.22
N GLU A 7 -16.18 -21.81 39.22
CA GLU A 7 -16.55 -21.91 37.80
C GLU A 7 -15.46 -21.28 36.92
N ILE A 8 -15.01 -22.07 35.95
CA ILE A 8 -13.97 -21.79 34.98
C ILE A 8 -14.61 -21.03 33.83
N LEU A 9 -14.16 -19.80 33.56
CA LEU A 9 -14.40 -19.11 32.29
C LEU A 9 -13.13 -19.18 31.43
N PRO A 10 -13.24 -19.35 30.10
CA PRO A 10 -12.10 -19.56 29.24
C PRO A 10 -11.23 -18.30 29.17
N PHE A 11 -9.92 -18.50 29.27
CA PHE A 11 -8.90 -17.48 29.12
C PHE A 11 -8.86 -17.01 27.66
N ASP A 12 -9.25 -15.75 27.40
CA ASP A 12 -8.96 -15.06 26.15
C ASP A 12 -7.82 -14.06 26.36
N SER A 13 -6.76 -14.25 25.58
CA SER A 13 -5.41 -13.71 25.82
C SER A 13 -5.20 -12.33 25.21
N VAL A 14 -5.84 -11.29 25.77
CA VAL A 14 -5.39 -9.88 25.57
C VAL A 14 -5.64 -9.03 26.83
N THR A 15 -6.69 -9.33 27.60
CA THR A 15 -7.07 -8.58 28.81
C THR A 15 -6.33 -9.06 30.07
N GLY A 16 -6.03 -10.36 30.18
CA GLY A 16 -5.32 -10.92 31.33
C GLY A 16 -3.89 -10.41 31.50
N PHE A 17 -3.22 -10.10 30.38
CA PHE A 17 -1.82 -9.64 30.39
C PHE A 17 -1.69 -8.19 30.91
N ARG A 18 -2.67 -7.32 30.62
CA ARG A 18 -2.68 -5.93 31.10
C ARG A 18 -3.00 -5.83 32.60
N PHE A 19 -3.77 -6.79 33.15
CA PHE A 19 -4.10 -6.81 34.58
C PHE A 19 -2.91 -7.26 35.45
N TRP A 20 -2.06 -8.15 34.92
CA TRP A 20 -0.89 -8.65 35.64
C TRP A 20 0.23 -7.59 35.77
N CYS A 21 0.41 -6.73 34.75
CA CYS A 21 1.39 -5.65 34.79
C CYS A 21 1.05 -4.55 35.82
N ILE A 22 -0.23 -4.26 36.04
CA ILE A 22 -0.67 -3.23 37.00
C ILE A 22 -0.44 -3.70 38.44
N LEU A 23 -0.65 -4.99 38.75
CA LEU A 23 -0.43 -5.53 40.09
C LEU A 23 1.07 -5.66 40.45
N LYS A 24 1.96 -5.82 39.46
CA LYS A 24 3.41 -5.94 39.70
C LYS A 24 4.06 -4.59 40.05
N VAL A 25 3.53 -3.48 39.53
CA VAL A 25 3.98 -2.11 39.87
C VAL A 25 3.59 -1.73 41.30
N ILE A 26 2.49 -2.27 41.83
CA ILE A 26 1.97 -1.94 43.17
C ILE A 26 2.73 -2.69 44.29
N ARG A 27 3.46 -3.76 43.99
CA ARG A 27 4.22 -4.52 44.99
C ARG A 27 5.55 -3.87 45.40
N LEU A 28 5.93 -2.73 44.82
CA LEU A 28 7.23 -2.09 45.06
C LEU A 28 7.18 -0.77 45.84
N GLN A 29 6.02 -0.28 46.27
CA GLN A 29 5.97 0.94 47.09
C GLN A 29 4.98 0.78 48.25
N GLY A 30 5.52 0.44 49.42
CA GLY A 30 4.79 0.52 50.67
C GLY A 30 4.74 1.95 51.20
N LYS A 31 3.55 2.42 51.61
CA LYS A 31 3.30 3.25 52.80
C LYS A 31 1.78 3.42 53.03
N ASN A 32 1.37 3.21 54.28
CA ASN A 32 0.00 3.00 54.76
C ASN A 32 -0.89 4.27 54.88
N GLN A 33 -0.94 5.16 53.89
CA GLN A 33 -1.87 6.31 53.95
C GLN A 33 -2.75 6.56 52.71
N GLU A 34 -2.55 5.85 51.59
CA GLU A 34 -3.37 6.05 50.37
C GLU A 34 -4.57 5.09 50.23
N VAL A 35 -4.73 4.13 51.14
CA VAL A 35 -5.73 3.05 51.01
C VAL A 35 -7.17 3.56 51.10
N CYS A 36 -7.43 4.66 51.81
CA CYS A 36 -8.80 5.21 51.95
C CYS A 36 -9.26 5.97 50.69
N GLN A 37 -8.37 6.72 50.03
CA GLN A 37 -8.71 7.44 48.80
C GLN A 37 -8.86 6.47 47.62
N PHE A 38 -8.10 5.37 47.61
CA PHE A 38 -8.17 4.35 46.56
C PHE A 38 -9.46 3.52 46.59
N LYS A 39 -10.00 3.23 47.78
CA LYS A 39 -11.31 2.54 47.93
C LYS A 39 -12.46 3.36 47.34
N ASN A 40 -12.43 4.68 47.48
CA ASN A 40 -13.44 5.57 46.92
C ASN A 40 -13.35 5.62 45.38
N LEU A 41 -12.14 5.59 44.82
CA LEU A 41 -11.93 5.59 43.38
C LEU A 41 -12.39 4.28 42.72
N ILE A 42 -12.07 3.12 43.32
CA ILE A 42 -12.54 1.81 42.83
C ILE A 42 -14.07 1.71 42.90
N SER A 43 -14.67 2.18 43.99
CA SER A 43 -16.13 2.20 44.14
C SER A 43 -16.79 3.06 43.06
N LEU A 44 -16.20 4.20 42.71
CA LEU A 44 -16.68 5.08 41.65
C LEU A 44 -16.57 4.45 40.25
N ILE A 45 -15.49 3.71 39.98
CA ILE A 45 -15.26 2.99 38.71
C ILE A 45 -16.26 1.83 38.58
N ILE A 46 -16.50 1.07 39.64
CA ILE A 46 -17.48 -0.03 39.65
C ILE A 46 -18.90 0.50 39.40
N VAL A 47 -19.29 1.61 40.04
CA VAL A 47 -20.60 2.23 39.82
C VAL A 47 -20.75 2.76 38.39
N LYS A 48 -19.70 3.37 37.81
CA LYS A 48 -19.72 3.84 36.41
C LYS A 48 -19.77 2.68 35.41
N MET A 49 -19.01 1.59 35.62
CA MET A 49 -19.09 0.39 34.80
C MET A 49 -20.47 -0.28 34.89
N HIS A 50 -21.06 -0.35 36.08
CA HIS A 50 -22.38 -0.94 36.26
C HIS A 50 -23.50 -0.13 35.58
N ARG A 51 -23.34 1.21 35.47
CA ARG A 51 -24.25 2.10 34.75
C ARG A 51 -24.06 1.98 33.22
N PHE A 52 -22.82 1.85 32.76
CA PHE A 52 -22.49 1.60 31.35
C PHE A 52 -23.05 0.25 30.86
N LEU A 53 -22.90 -0.82 31.65
CA LEU A 53 -23.41 -2.16 31.33
C LEU A 53 -24.95 -2.26 31.38
N ARG A 54 -25.63 -1.45 32.20
CA ARG A 54 -27.11 -1.36 32.15
C ARG A 54 -27.60 -0.70 30.87
N ASN A 55 -26.94 0.36 30.41
CA ASN A 55 -27.32 1.04 29.16
C ASN A 55 -27.06 0.16 27.92
N PHE A 56 -26.10 -0.76 27.99
CA PHE A 56 -25.85 -1.73 26.92
C PHE A 56 -26.95 -2.80 26.82
N LYS A 57 -27.56 -3.20 27.94
CA LYS A 57 -28.65 -4.19 27.95
C LYS A 57 -29.99 -3.64 27.45
N THR A 58 -30.22 -2.33 27.49
CA THR A 58 -31.44 -1.69 26.94
C THR A 58 -31.36 -1.44 25.43
N ALA A 59 -30.17 -1.45 24.82
CA ALA A 59 -29.99 -1.33 23.37
C ALA A 59 -30.13 -2.67 22.61
N ALA A 60 -30.17 -3.81 23.32
CA ALA A 60 -30.26 -5.15 22.73
C ALA A 60 -31.71 -5.61 22.42
N ARG A 61 -32.65 -4.68 22.22
CA ARG A 61 -34.02 -4.95 21.77
C ARG A 61 -34.35 -4.14 20.52
N PHE A 62 -33.64 -4.40 19.43
CA PHE A 62 -34.11 -4.09 18.08
C PHE A 62 -33.81 -5.29 17.18
N GLY A 63 -34.77 -5.55 16.29
CA GLY A 63 -35.05 -6.86 15.72
C GLY A 63 -33.92 -7.53 14.96
N THR A 64 -34.07 -8.84 14.82
CA THR A 64 -33.35 -9.69 13.89
C THR A 64 -33.56 -9.19 12.46
N MET A 65 -32.74 -8.22 12.03
CA MET A 65 -32.52 -7.96 10.63
C MET A 65 -31.58 -9.06 10.12
N SER A 66 -32.18 -10.05 9.46
CA SER A 66 -31.48 -10.90 8.51
C SER A 66 -30.59 -10.02 7.63
N PRO A 67 -29.27 -10.27 7.53
CA PRO A 67 -28.47 -9.61 6.52
C PRO A 67 -29.02 -10.07 5.18
N ARG A 68 -29.74 -9.19 4.48
CA ARG A 68 -29.89 -9.34 3.04
C ARG A 68 -28.47 -9.17 2.49
N MET A 69 -27.76 -10.29 2.36
CA MET A 69 -26.71 -10.42 1.36
C MET A 69 -27.41 -10.22 0.02
N CYS A 70 -27.59 -8.96 -0.35
CA CYS A 70 -27.68 -8.61 -1.75
C CYS A 70 -26.29 -8.93 -2.27
N SER A 71 -26.12 -10.13 -2.82
CA SER A 71 -24.97 -10.43 -3.65
C SER A 71 -25.12 -9.57 -4.89
N THR A 72 -24.75 -8.29 -4.79
CA THR A 72 -24.46 -7.47 -5.95
C THR A 72 -23.36 -8.23 -6.66
N VAL A 73 -23.71 -8.91 -7.75
CA VAL A 73 -22.76 -9.57 -8.63
C VAL A 73 -21.81 -8.46 -9.08
N TRP A 74 -20.62 -8.44 -8.47
CA TRP A 74 -19.61 -7.45 -8.75
C TRP A 74 -19.17 -7.66 -10.20
N LYS A 75 -19.76 -6.90 -11.13
CA LYS A 75 -19.26 -6.78 -12.49
C LYS A 75 -17.86 -6.20 -12.35
N GLY A 76 -16.85 -6.87 -12.94
CA GLY A 76 -15.42 -6.52 -12.90
C GLY A 76 -15.10 -5.02 -13.13
N GLY A 77 -13.82 -4.67 -13.12
CA GLY A 77 -13.31 -3.30 -13.14
C GLY A 77 -12.27 -3.14 -12.04
N LEU A 78 -12.05 -1.90 -11.59
CA LEU A 78 -11.10 -1.58 -10.53
C LEU A 78 -11.62 -2.09 -9.17
N VAL A 79 -11.06 -3.19 -8.64
CA VAL A 79 -11.47 -3.75 -7.33
C VAL A 79 -10.66 -3.20 -6.16
N GLY A 80 -9.44 -2.75 -6.43
CA GLY A 80 -8.49 -2.35 -5.41
C GLY A 80 -7.27 -1.66 -6.00
N ALA A 81 -6.67 -0.77 -5.23
CA ALA A 81 -5.34 -0.25 -5.50
C ALA A 81 -4.48 -0.29 -4.24
N PHE A 82 -3.17 -0.42 -4.43
CA PHE A 82 -2.21 -0.51 -3.33
C PHE A 82 -1.01 0.37 -3.62
N PHE A 83 -0.52 1.07 -2.60
CA PHE A 83 0.78 1.74 -2.63
C PHE A 83 1.75 0.90 -1.80
N LEU A 84 2.71 0.27 -2.47
CA LEU A 84 3.64 -0.68 -1.89
C LEU A 84 5.09 -0.19 -2.08
N PRO A 85 5.94 -0.20 -1.04
CA PRO A 85 7.33 0.19 -1.15
C PRO A 85 8.17 -0.85 -1.90
N HIS A 86 9.37 -0.43 -2.32
CA HIS A 86 10.35 -1.28 -2.97
C HIS A 86 11.76 -1.16 -2.37
N GLY A 87 11.86 -0.77 -1.09
CA GLY A 87 13.10 -0.88 -0.34
C GLY A 87 13.47 -2.33 -0.04
N SER A 88 14.61 -2.81 -0.53
CA SER A 88 15.04 -4.22 -0.36
C SER A 88 15.17 -4.67 1.11
N LEU A 89 15.33 -3.72 2.05
CA LEU A 89 15.41 -4.00 3.48
C LEU A 89 14.17 -4.73 4.03
N ILE A 90 13.01 -4.58 3.39
CA ILE A 90 11.78 -5.22 3.83
C ILE A 90 11.75 -6.71 3.47
N LEU A 91 12.59 -7.21 2.56
CA LEU A 91 12.64 -8.63 2.18
C LEU A 91 13.24 -9.50 3.30
N THR A 92 14.23 -8.95 4.01
CA THR A 92 14.97 -9.63 5.08
C THR A 92 15.19 -8.65 6.23
N PRO A 93 14.13 -8.30 6.99
CA PRO A 93 14.29 -7.38 8.12
C PRO A 93 15.24 -8.01 9.15
N GLU A 94 16.27 -7.26 9.56
CA GLU A 94 17.18 -7.67 10.62
C GLU A 94 16.63 -7.18 11.97
N GLU A 95 16.59 -8.03 12.99
CA GLU A 95 16.25 -7.61 14.35
C GLU A 95 17.37 -6.71 14.92
N PRO A 96 17.06 -5.59 15.61
CA PRO A 96 15.75 -5.12 16.08
C PRO A 96 15.11 -4.02 15.19
N ASP A 97 15.19 -4.13 13.86
CA ASP A 97 14.58 -3.14 12.96
C ASP A 97 13.05 -3.24 12.90
N VAL A 98 12.41 -2.70 13.95
CA VAL A 98 10.94 -2.66 14.07
C VAL A 98 10.24 -1.99 12.89
N GLY A 99 10.90 -1.05 12.19
CA GLY A 99 10.32 -0.38 11.03
C GLY A 99 10.32 -1.29 9.81
N ALA A 100 11.47 -1.92 9.51
CA ALA A 100 11.57 -2.89 8.43
C ALA A 100 10.68 -4.12 8.68
N LEU A 101 10.59 -4.59 9.93
CA LEU A 101 9.70 -5.69 10.31
C LEU A 101 8.23 -5.33 10.11
N ALA A 102 7.79 -4.15 10.58
CA ALA A 102 6.41 -3.71 10.38
C ALA A 102 6.06 -3.58 8.89
N LEU A 103 6.99 -3.09 8.06
CA LEU A 103 6.82 -3.04 6.61
C LEU A 103 6.75 -4.43 5.99
N HIS A 104 7.60 -5.38 6.40
CA HIS A 104 7.56 -6.76 5.94
C HIS A 104 6.20 -7.40 6.24
N GLU A 105 5.73 -7.31 7.48
CA GLU A 105 4.43 -7.84 7.91
C GLU A 105 3.27 -7.14 7.17
N GLY A 106 3.37 -5.83 6.96
CA GLY A 106 2.40 -5.06 6.19
C GLY A 106 2.35 -5.43 4.70
N MET A 107 3.49 -5.79 4.11
CA MET A 107 3.55 -6.30 2.73
C MET A 107 2.93 -7.70 2.63
N GLU A 108 3.22 -8.60 3.56
CA GLU A 108 2.57 -9.92 3.65
C GLU A 108 1.05 -9.79 3.85
N GLN A 109 0.62 -8.84 4.69
CA GLN A 109 -0.80 -8.53 4.86
C GLN A 109 -1.43 -7.97 3.58
N SER A 110 -0.74 -7.07 2.88
CA SER A 110 -1.20 -6.52 1.59
C SER A 110 -1.35 -7.63 0.55
N GLY A 111 -0.43 -8.60 0.51
CA GLY A 111 -0.53 -9.75 -0.38
C GLY A 111 -1.78 -10.59 -0.15
N LYS A 112 -2.13 -10.83 1.13
CA LYS A 112 -3.39 -11.51 1.50
C LYS A 112 -4.62 -10.69 1.12
N GLU A 113 -4.57 -9.38 1.29
CA GLU A 113 -5.68 -8.49 0.91
C GLU A 113 -5.88 -8.48 -0.62
N ILE A 114 -4.82 -8.41 -1.42
CA ILE A 114 -4.88 -8.50 -2.88
C ILE A 114 -5.43 -9.88 -3.30
N GLU A 115 -4.99 -10.96 -2.65
CA GLU A 115 -5.49 -12.31 -2.95
C GLU A 115 -6.98 -12.46 -2.68
N ALA A 116 -7.48 -11.87 -1.60
CA ALA A 116 -8.90 -11.88 -1.26
C ALA A 116 -9.78 -11.18 -2.30
N LEU A 117 -9.23 -10.20 -3.05
CA LEU A 117 -9.95 -9.51 -4.13
C LEU A 117 -10.16 -10.41 -5.37
N LYS A 118 -9.41 -11.52 -5.48
CA LYS A 118 -9.42 -12.46 -6.62
C LYS A 118 -9.26 -11.72 -7.96
N PRO A 119 -8.16 -10.99 -8.18
CA PRO A 119 -7.93 -10.26 -9.41
C PRO A 119 -7.81 -11.21 -10.61
N ASP A 120 -8.33 -10.76 -11.75
CA ASP A 120 -8.08 -11.35 -13.07
C ASP A 120 -6.85 -10.73 -13.75
N LEU A 121 -6.43 -9.55 -13.29
CA LEU A 121 -5.29 -8.80 -13.81
C LEU A 121 -4.68 -7.91 -12.71
N ILE A 122 -3.37 -7.79 -12.71
CA ILE A 122 -2.64 -6.78 -11.92
C ILE A 122 -2.00 -5.76 -12.86
N LEU A 123 -2.25 -4.48 -12.63
CA LEU A 123 -1.54 -3.38 -13.28
C LEU A 123 -0.49 -2.82 -12.30
N LEU A 124 0.79 -3.07 -12.57
CA LEU A 124 1.91 -2.60 -11.76
C LEU A 124 2.52 -1.33 -12.35
N LEU A 125 2.48 -0.24 -11.58
CA LEU A 125 3.14 1.03 -11.87
C LEU A 125 4.43 1.11 -11.07
N SER A 126 5.59 1.19 -11.74
CA SER A 126 6.90 1.28 -11.08
C SER A 126 7.77 2.42 -11.62
N PRO A 127 8.48 3.16 -10.75
CA PRO A 127 9.38 4.24 -11.17
C PRO A 127 10.77 3.74 -11.59
N HIS A 128 11.06 2.44 -11.46
CA HIS A 128 12.36 1.83 -11.74
C HIS A 128 12.35 0.85 -12.94
N THR A 129 11.28 0.89 -13.73
CA THR A 129 11.25 0.25 -15.06
C THR A 129 12.17 0.99 -16.05
N MET A 130 12.24 0.50 -17.29
CA MET A 130 12.91 1.22 -18.36
C MET A 130 12.36 2.66 -18.48
N THR A 131 13.23 3.62 -18.17
CA THR A 131 12.89 5.04 -18.14
C THR A 131 13.28 5.69 -19.45
N THR A 132 12.35 6.41 -20.09
CA THR A 132 12.68 7.25 -21.26
C THR A 132 12.74 8.72 -20.88
N THR A 133 13.26 9.53 -21.79
CA THR A 133 13.28 10.98 -21.61
C THR A 133 11.87 11.54 -21.45
N ASP A 134 10.91 11.21 -22.30
CA ASP A 134 9.65 11.97 -22.38
C ASP A 134 8.37 11.12 -22.46
N ARG A 135 8.49 9.79 -22.31
CA ARG A 135 7.38 8.85 -22.49
C ARG A 135 7.26 7.83 -21.37
N MET A 136 6.02 7.50 -21.02
CA MET A 136 5.76 6.33 -20.21
C MET A 136 6.01 5.06 -21.03
N CYS A 137 6.48 4.01 -20.38
CA CYS A 137 6.73 2.71 -20.97
C CYS A 137 5.72 1.67 -20.48
N VAL A 138 5.30 0.76 -21.35
CA VAL A 138 4.46 -0.40 -20.99
C VAL A 138 5.11 -1.66 -21.55
N TYR A 139 5.33 -2.68 -20.72
CA TYR A 139 5.84 -3.97 -21.19
C TYR A 139 4.72 -4.70 -21.95
N MET A 140 5.01 -5.13 -23.18
CA MET A 140 4.10 -5.84 -24.09
C MET A 140 4.55 -7.27 -24.37
N ASP A 141 5.56 -7.74 -23.64
CA ASP A 141 5.94 -9.14 -23.62
C ASP A 141 4.89 -9.96 -22.86
N ASN A 142 4.75 -11.25 -23.18
CA ASN A 142 3.85 -12.15 -22.46
C ASN A 142 4.47 -12.74 -21.19
N HIS A 143 5.70 -12.34 -20.88
CA HIS A 143 6.45 -12.81 -19.74
C HIS A 143 7.37 -11.73 -19.20
N ALA A 144 7.63 -11.73 -17.90
CA ALA A 144 8.63 -10.87 -17.31
C ALA A 144 9.30 -11.54 -16.10
N LYS A 145 10.62 -11.41 -16.01
CA LYS A 145 11.40 -12.04 -14.94
C LYS A 145 12.54 -11.17 -14.45
N GLY A 146 12.95 -11.38 -13.21
CA GLY A 146 14.07 -10.65 -12.63
C GLY A 146 14.28 -10.94 -11.16
N SER A 147 15.12 -10.12 -10.52
CA SER A 147 15.46 -10.26 -9.11
C SER A 147 15.42 -8.92 -8.37
N ALA A 148 15.35 -8.98 -7.05
CA ALA A 148 15.47 -7.81 -6.17
C ALA A 148 16.92 -7.35 -5.99
N ALA A 149 17.82 -7.75 -6.89
CA ALA A 149 19.24 -7.46 -6.79
C ALA A 149 19.50 -5.96 -6.67
N TRP A 150 20.20 -5.58 -5.61
CA TRP A 150 20.65 -4.20 -5.38
C TRP A 150 21.98 -4.23 -4.63
N LYS A 151 23.01 -3.54 -5.14
CA LYS A 151 24.37 -3.51 -4.57
C LYS A 151 24.88 -4.91 -4.17
N ASP A 152 24.74 -5.88 -5.08
CA ASP A 152 25.12 -7.30 -4.92
C ASP A 152 24.43 -8.10 -3.80
N LYS A 153 23.38 -7.53 -3.18
CA LYS A 153 22.53 -8.22 -2.20
C LYS A 153 21.17 -8.60 -2.81
N TRP A 154 20.41 -9.46 -2.13
CA TRP A 154 19.03 -9.89 -2.47
C TRP A 154 18.83 -10.56 -3.84
N LYS A 155 19.90 -11.04 -4.51
CA LYS A 155 19.81 -11.77 -5.78
C LYS A 155 18.90 -13.02 -5.71
N GLY A 156 18.78 -13.65 -4.54
CA GLY A 156 17.93 -14.83 -4.32
C GLY A 156 16.43 -14.54 -4.22
N PHE A 157 16.00 -13.28 -4.29
CA PHE A 157 14.60 -12.89 -4.35
C PHE A 157 14.21 -12.65 -5.81
N GLU A 158 13.71 -13.69 -6.45
CA GLU A 158 13.37 -13.70 -7.87
C GLU A 158 11.85 -13.78 -8.08
N VAL A 159 11.39 -13.21 -9.19
CA VAL A 159 10.00 -13.30 -9.66
C VAL A 159 10.00 -13.72 -11.13
N ASP A 160 9.01 -14.51 -11.51
CA ASP A 160 8.86 -15.02 -12.88
C ASP A 160 7.39 -15.03 -13.27
N VAL A 161 6.89 -13.92 -13.82
CA VAL A 161 5.46 -13.66 -13.93
C VAL A 161 4.96 -13.74 -15.36
N ALA A 162 3.76 -14.31 -15.51
CA ALA A 162 3.00 -14.19 -16.76
C ALA A 162 2.52 -12.75 -16.96
N CYS A 163 2.65 -12.26 -18.20
CA CYS A 163 2.15 -10.95 -18.62
C CYS A 163 1.07 -11.12 -19.69
N ASP A 164 0.18 -10.14 -19.80
CA ASP A 164 -0.81 -10.09 -20.88
C ASP A 164 -0.39 -9.05 -21.93
N GLY A 165 0.44 -9.48 -22.89
CA GLY A 165 0.99 -8.59 -23.91
C GLY A 165 -0.08 -8.02 -24.85
N ASN A 166 -1.17 -8.75 -25.07
CA ASN A 166 -2.29 -8.28 -25.89
C ASN A 166 -3.08 -7.18 -25.18
N LEU A 167 -3.36 -7.37 -23.89
CA LEU A 167 -4.07 -6.39 -23.08
C LEU A 167 -3.19 -5.17 -22.79
N ALA A 168 -1.87 -5.36 -22.63
CA ALA A 168 -0.89 -4.28 -22.58
C ALA A 168 -0.87 -3.46 -23.89
N TYR A 169 -0.91 -4.14 -25.04
CA TYR A 169 -1.00 -3.47 -26.34
C TYR A 169 -2.32 -2.70 -26.49
N ASP A 170 -3.44 -3.27 -26.03
CA ASP A 170 -4.74 -2.58 -25.99
C ASP A 170 -4.68 -1.31 -25.11
N LEU A 171 -4.09 -1.39 -23.92
CA LEU A 171 -3.85 -0.23 -23.05
C LEU A 171 -3.02 0.84 -23.75
N VAL A 172 -1.93 0.48 -24.44
CA VAL A 172 -1.11 1.43 -25.20
C VAL A 172 -1.93 2.11 -26.30
N LYS A 173 -2.73 1.35 -27.06
CA LYS A 173 -3.62 1.92 -28.09
C LYS A 173 -4.68 2.85 -27.49
N TRP A 174 -5.27 2.47 -26.36
CA TRP A 174 -6.23 3.29 -25.64
C TRP A 174 -5.62 4.63 -25.23
N LEU A 175 -4.44 4.59 -24.60
CA LEU A 175 -3.72 5.77 -24.16
C LEU A 175 -3.29 6.67 -25.34
N HIS A 176 -2.90 6.09 -26.48
CA HIS A 176 -2.65 6.83 -27.73
C HIS A 176 -3.90 7.52 -28.29
N ALA A 177 -5.05 6.85 -28.23
CA ALA A 177 -6.32 7.38 -28.72
C ALA A 177 -6.96 8.41 -27.75
N SER A 178 -6.48 8.49 -26.51
CA SER A 178 -6.97 9.44 -25.53
C SER A 178 -6.86 10.89 -26.05
N LYS A 179 -7.93 11.66 -25.89
CA LYS A 179 -7.94 13.10 -26.21
C LYS A 179 -6.94 13.90 -25.36
N ASN A 180 -6.44 13.32 -24.27
CA ASN A 180 -5.38 13.89 -23.49
C ASN A 180 -4.02 13.70 -24.19
N LYS A 181 -3.48 14.81 -24.72
CA LYS A 181 -2.15 14.88 -25.39
C LYS A 181 -0.98 14.32 -24.58
N TYR A 182 -1.14 14.11 -23.27
CA TYR A 182 -0.11 13.50 -22.41
C TYR A 182 -0.26 11.99 -22.26
N SER A 183 -1.49 11.48 -22.26
CA SER A 183 -1.72 10.03 -22.28
C SER A 183 -1.21 9.40 -23.58
N SER A 184 -1.18 10.16 -24.68
CA SER A 184 -0.60 9.69 -25.92
C SER A 184 0.93 9.59 -25.93
N LYS A 185 1.63 10.09 -24.89
CA LYS A 185 3.08 9.92 -24.72
C LYS A 185 3.43 8.62 -23.98
N VAL A 186 2.93 7.51 -24.51
CA VAL A 186 3.26 6.17 -24.04
C VAL A 186 3.99 5.40 -25.15
N THR A 187 4.88 4.49 -24.78
CA THR A 187 5.59 3.60 -25.70
C THR A 187 5.49 2.17 -25.18
N GLY A 188 5.03 1.27 -26.05
CA GLY A 188 5.05 -0.15 -25.77
C GLY A 188 6.46 -0.71 -25.99
N LEU A 189 6.90 -1.59 -25.08
CA LEU A 189 8.20 -2.24 -25.11
C LEU A 189 7.99 -3.74 -25.34
N LYS A 190 8.62 -4.28 -26.38
CA LYS A 190 8.57 -5.70 -26.69
C LYS A 190 9.97 -6.19 -26.99
N THR A 191 10.35 -7.32 -26.41
CA THR A 191 11.66 -7.94 -26.63
C THR A 191 11.56 -9.06 -27.67
N PRO A 192 12.66 -9.39 -28.38
CA PRO A 192 12.67 -10.50 -29.34
C PRO A 192 12.40 -11.87 -28.71
N ILE A 193 12.65 -12.02 -27.40
CA ILE A 193 12.47 -13.27 -26.65
C ILE A 193 11.12 -13.32 -25.92
N ASP A 194 10.24 -12.33 -26.11
CA ASP A 194 8.94 -12.20 -25.46
C ASP A 194 9.01 -12.28 -23.93
N CYS A 195 10.10 -11.75 -23.35
CA CYS A 195 10.38 -11.76 -21.92
C CYS A 195 11.06 -10.46 -21.50
N SER A 196 10.33 -9.60 -20.79
CA SER A 196 10.86 -8.34 -20.25
C SER A 196 11.67 -8.58 -18.96
N GLU A 197 12.62 -7.70 -18.70
CA GLU A 197 13.44 -7.74 -17.47
C GLU A 197 12.80 -6.91 -16.35
N LEU A 198 12.69 -7.52 -15.17
CA LEU A 198 12.22 -6.89 -13.95
C LEU A 198 13.40 -6.53 -13.04
N HIS A 199 13.33 -5.36 -12.41
CA HIS A 199 14.30 -4.88 -11.44
C HIS A 199 13.67 -4.81 -10.04
N TRP A 200 14.45 -4.41 -9.03
CA TRP A 200 14.01 -4.40 -7.64
C TRP A 200 12.69 -3.63 -7.41
N GLY A 201 12.46 -2.54 -8.17
CA GLY A 201 11.25 -1.74 -8.10
C GLY A 201 9.97 -2.50 -8.48
N GLU A 202 10.06 -3.48 -9.37
CA GLU A 202 8.94 -4.35 -9.71
C GLU A 202 8.95 -5.62 -8.87
N VAL A 203 10.12 -6.23 -8.70
CA VAL A 203 10.29 -7.54 -8.06
C VAL A 203 9.82 -7.52 -6.61
N ILE A 204 10.16 -6.48 -5.83
CA ILE A 204 9.86 -6.47 -4.39
C ILE A 204 8.35 -6.52 -4.14
N PRO A 205 7.51 -5.63 -4.70
CA PRO A 205 6.06 -5.75 -4.58
C PRO A 205 5.51 -7.10 -5.10
N LEU A 206 6.02 -7.59 -6.23
CA LEU A 206 5.58 -8.85 -6.83
C LEU A 206 5.90 -10.06 -5.94
N TRP A 207 7.04 -10.06 -5.26
CA TRP A 207 7.47 -11.13 -4.37
C TRP A 207 6.54 -11.31 -3.16
N PHE A 208 5.95 -10.23 -2.65
CA PHE A 208 4.96 -10.31 -1.56
C PHE A 208 3.58 -10.77 -2.02
N ILE A 209 3.32 -10.81 -3.34
CA ILE A 209 2.09 -11.38 -3.93
C ILE A 209 2.34 -12.70 -4.67
N ARG A 210 3.45 -13.38 -4.37
CA ARG A 210 3.89 -14.67 -4.95
C ARG A 210 2.88 -15.82 -4.93
N ASN A 211 1.80 -15.70 -4.15
CA ASN A 211 0.72 -16.68 -4.13
C ASN A 211 -0.27 -16.48 -5.31
N LEU A 212 -0.22 -15.33 -5.98
CA LEU A 212 -1.08 -14.93 -7.09
C LEU A 212 -0.36 -14.96 -8.42
N VAL A 213 0.89 -14.55 -8.41
CA VAL A 213 1.77 -14.58 -9.58
C VAL A 213 2.62 -15.83 -9.49
N ASP A 214 2.82 -16.53 -10.61
CA ASP A 214 3.77 -17.63 -10.62
C ASP A 214 5.14 -17.08 -10.15
N ILE A 215 5.78 -17.80 -9.25
CA ILE A 215 7.19 -17.62 -9.01
C ILE A 215 7.76 -19.00 -9.11
N ASN A 216 8.52 -19.22 -10.18
CA ASN A 216 9.21 -20.47 -10.42
C ASN A 216 10.40 -20.61 -9.45
N LEU A 217 10.13 -20.67 -8.14
CA LEU A 217 11.10 -20.88 -7.07
C LEU A 217 11.55 -22.33 -7.03
N SER A 218 11.99 -22.92 -8.14
CA SER A 218 12.71 -24.22 -8.21
C SER A 218 12.20 -25.39 -7.34
N LYS A 219 10.97 -25.34 -6.81
CA LYS A 219 10.40 -26.30 -5.85
C LYS A 219 8.89 -26.34 -5.98
N LYS A 220 8.42 -27.36 -6.73
CA LYS A 220 7.17 -28.10 -6.49
C LYS A 220 5.98 -27.28 -5.95
N VAL A 221 5.59 -26.21 -6.62
CA VAL A 221 4.23 -25.67 -6.47
C VAL A 221 3.34 -26.43 -7.44
N GLU A 222 2.19 -26.91 -6.96
CA GLU A 222 1.26 -27.65 -7.80
C GLU A 222 0.81 -26.81 -9.02
N PRO A 223 0.77 -27.39 -10.23
CA PRO A 223 0.34 -26.70 -11.47
C PRO A 223 -1.13 -26.24 -11.51
N SER A 224 -1.85 -26.28 -10.38
CA SER A 224 -3.31 -26.16 -10.32
C SER A 224 -3.83 -24.74 -10.05
N LYS A 225 -2.97 -23.79 -9.63
CA LYS A 225 -3.39 -22.40 -9.36
C LYS A 225 -3.12 -21.52 -10.57
N LYS A 226 -4.17 -21.05 -11.24
CA LYS A 226 -4.10 -20.09 -12.35
C LYS A 226 -3.36 -18.82 -11.89
N SER A 227 -2.19 -18.55 -12.45
CA SER A 227 -1.45 -17.29 -12.21
C SER A 227 -2.26 -16.11 -12.71
N VAL A 228 -2.27 -15.02 -11.95
CA VAL A 228 -2.85 -13.74 -12.35
C VAL A 228 -1.83 -13.02 -13.25
N PRO A 229 -2.19 -12.66 -14.50
CA PRO A 229 -1.28 -11.93 -15.37
C PRO A 229 -1.00 -10.50 -14.87
N VAL A 230 0.19 -9.99 -15.18
CA VAL A 230 0.65 -8.64 -14.79
C VAL A 230 0.90 -7.79 -16.03
N ILE A 231 0.40 -6.55 -16.04
CA ILE A 231 0.88 -5.50 -16.95
C ILE A 231 1.82 -4.59 -16.16
N VAL A 232 3.06 -4.46 -16.64
CA VAL A 232 4.07 -3.58 -16.01
C VAL A 232 4.18 -2.29 -16.80
N MET A 233 4.10 -1.17 -16.10
CA MET A 233 4.16 0.16 -16.68
C MET A 233 5.05 1.09 -15.85
N SER A 234 5.81 1.94 -16.54
CA SER A 234 6.56 2.99 -15.86
C SER A 234 5.63 4.01 -15.24
N SER A 235 5.90 4.41 -14.00
CA SER A 235 5.23 5.56 -13.37
C SER A 235 5.97 6.87 -13.58
N ARG A 236 7.14 6.86 -14.24
CA ARG A 236 8.06 8.00 -14.32
C ARG A 236 8.84 8.06 -15.64
N PRO A 237 8.62 9.07 -16.50
CA PRO A 237 9.58 9.51 -17.52
C PRO A 237 10.48 10.63 -16.98
N MET A 238 11.70 10.79 -17.52
CA MET A 238 12.66 11.74 -16.96
C MET A 238 12.23 13.21 -17.07
N PHE A 239 11.68 13.64 -18.21
CA PHE A 239 11.41 15.03 -18.58
C PHE A 239 10.16 15.63 -17.93
N LEU A 240 9.26 14.80 -17.40
CA LEU A 240 8.16 15.31 -16.57
C LEU A 240 8.66 15.84 -15.23
N ARG A 241 9.91 15.56 -14.85
CA ARG A 241 10.71 16.40 -13.95
C ARG A 241 11.56 17.30 -14.86
N SER A 242 11.52 18.63 -14.67
CA SER A 242 12.31 19.51 -15.53
C SER A 242 13.81 19.14 -15.46
N THR A 243 14.62 19.66 -16.37
CA THR A 243 15.98 19.19 -16.60
C THR A 243 16.98 19.68 -15.55
N GLN A 244 17.27 18.86 -14.53
CA GLN A 244 18.57 18.63 -13.84
C GLN A 244 18.34 17.88 -12.51
N CYS A 245 18.62 16.57 -12.50
CA CYS A 245 18.76 15.68 -11.34
C CYS A 245 17.86 15.95 -10.11
N HIS A 246 16.53 15.93 -10.27
CA HIS A 246 15.48 16.12 -9.24
C HIS A 246 14.92 17.55 -9.04
N PRO A 247 14.58 18.34 -10.09
CA PRO A 247 13.83 19.57 -9.87
C PRO A 247 12.33 19.28 -9.74
N ALA A 248 11.60 20.29 -9.27
CA ALA A 248 10.20 20.20 -8.90
C ALA A 248 9.33 19.67 -10.04
N ILE A 249 8.36 18.81 -9.72
CA ILE A 249 7.30 18.47 -10.67
C ILE A 249 6.47 19.73 -10.92
N SER A 250 6.62 20.31 -12.12
CA SER A 250 5.88 21.51 -12.52
C SER A 250 4.37 21.29 -12.37
N LYS A 251 3.58 22.36 -12.18
CA LYS A 251 2.13 22.21 -12.07
C LYS A 251 1.51 21.58 -13.33
N ALA A 252 2.07 21.87 -14.49
CA ALA A 252 1.71 21.21 -15.74
C ALA A 252 2.00 19.70 -15.68
N SER A 253 3.20 19.30 -15.26
CA SER A 253 3.56 17.89 -15.08
C SER A 253 2.64 17.17 -14.09
N GLN A 254 2.25 17.80 -12.98
CA GLN A 254 1.29 17.23 -12.02
C GLN A 254 -0.05 16.92 -12.68
N ASN A 255 -0.59 17.89 -13.42
CA ASN A 255 -1.82 17.72 -14.17
C ASN A 255 -1.71 16.61 -15.22
N ASN A 256 -0.52 16.42 -15.80
CA ASN A 256 -0.28 15.35 -16.78
C ASN A 256 -0.36 13.98 -16.12
N TYR A 257 0.31 13.77 -14.97
CA TYR A 257 0.19 12.51 -14.21
C TYR A 257 -1.24 12.25 -13.75
N TYR A 258 -1.94 13.28 -13.28
CA TYR A 258 -3.33 13.16 -12.88
C TYR A 258 -4.22 12.69 -14.04
N LYS A 259 -4.20 13.40 -15.17
CA LYS A 259 -5.01 13.03 -16.35
C LYS A 259 -4.57 11.71 -16.98
N PHE A 260 -3.30 11.33 -16.79
CA PHE A 260 -2.80 10.03 -17.17
C PHE A 260 -3.51 8.92 -16.37
N GLY A 261 -3.59 9.10 -15.05
CA GLY A 261 -4.37 8.23 -14.17
C GLY A 261 -5.85 8.16 -14.55
N GLU A 262 -6.48 9.29 -14.90
CA GLU A 262 -7.86 9.28 -15.41
C GLU A 262 -8.00 8.39 -16.66
N SER A 263 -7.07 8.49 -17.61
CA SER A 263 -7.11 7.66 -18.83
C SER A 263 -6.93 6.16 -18.53
N ILE A 264 -6.12 5.81 -17.52
CA ILE A 264 -6.00 4.42 -17.05
C ILE A 264 -7.32 3.95 -16.43
N ALA A 265 -7.96 4.77 -15.60
CA ALA A 265 -9.23 4.40 -14.97
C ALA A 265 -10.35 4.20 -16.01
N GLU A 266 -10.39 5.05 -17.04
CA GLU A 266 -11.30 4.86 -18.18
C GLU A 266 -11.04 3.53 -18.91
N TRP A 267 -9.77 3.19 -19.14
CA TRP A 267 -9.43 1.90 -19.76
C TRP A 267 -9.86 0.71 -18.90
N ILE A 268 -9.63 0.78 -17.59
CA ILE A 268 -10.07 -0.24 -16.63
C ILE A 268 -11.59 -0.40 -16.65
N ASP A 269 -12.34 0.70 -16.71
CA ASP A 269 -13.81 0.66 -16.75
C ASP A 269 -14.35 0.05 -18.05
N ASN A 270 -13.64 0.23 -19.17
CA ASN A 270 -13.97 -0.45 -20.44
C ASN A 270 -13.64 -1.95 -20.43
N ASN A 271 -12.80 -2.41 -19.50
CA ASN A 271 -12.45 -3.81 -19.27
C ASN A 271 -13.15 -4.39 -18.02
N LYS A 272 -14.38 -3.94 -17.76
CA LYS A 272 -15.19 -4.34 -16.58
C LYS A 272 -15.65 -5.80 -16.56
N ASP A 273 -15.25 -6.62 -17.53
CA ASP A 273 -15.35 -8.08 -17.43
C ASP A 273 -14.24 -8.67 -16.54
N LYS A 274 -13.18 -7.92 -16.24
CA LYS A 274 -12.03 -8.36 -15.44
C LYS A 274 -11.94 -7.62 -14.12
N LYS A 275 -11.62 -8.30 -13.02
CA LYS A 275 -11.23 -7.67 -11.76
C LYS A 275 -9.77 -7.21 -11.85
N ILE A 276 -9.55 -5.90 -11.88
CA ILE A 276 -8.23 -5.31 -12.03
C ILE A 276 -7.80 -4.71 -10.69
N VAL A 277 -6.62 -5.12 -10.21
CA VAL A 277 -5.93 -4.47 -9.08
C VAL A 277 -4.80 -3.60 -9.63
N VAL A 278 -4.68 -2.37 -9.12
CA VAL A 278 -3.56 -1.48 -9.43
C VAL A 278 -2.55 -1.50 -8.28
N ILE A 279 -1.29 -1.77 -8.57
CA ILE A 279 -0.19 -1.65 -7.60
C ILE A 279 0.68 -0.48 -8.02
N VAL A 280 0.87 0.47 -7.12
CA VAL A 280 1.87 1.54 -7.24
C VAL A 280 3.06 1.15 -6.40
N SER A 281 4.16 0.81 -7.07
CA SER A 281 5.45 0.63 -6.43
C SER A 281 6.10 1.99 -6.19
N GLY A 282 6.51 2.28 -4.95
CA GLY A 282 7.12 3.57 -4.64
C GLY A 282 7.58 3.73 -3.20
N ASP A 283 8.77 4.29 -3.03
CA ASP A 283 9.25 4.79 -1.75
C ASP A 283 8.95 6.30 -1.61
N LEU A 284 8.88 6.78 -0.37
CA LEU A 284 8.66 8.17 -0.02
C LEU A 284 9.97 8.98 -0.16
N SER A 285 10.28 9.92 0.74
CA SER A 285 11.50 10.73 0.62
C SER A 285 12.76 9.85 0.66
N HIS A 286 13.80 10.21 -0.10
CA HIS A 286 15.12 9.55 -0.10
C HIS A 286 16.20 10.37 0.62
N ARG A 287 15.81 11.35 1.44
CA ARG A 287 16.73 12.29 2.09
C ARG A 287 16.63 12.25 3.60
N HIS A 288 16.18 11.13 4.16
CA HIS A 288 16.30 10.86 5.58
C HIS A 288 17.76 10.61 5.95
N MET A 289 18.07 10.80 7.23
CA MET A 289 19.34 10.37 7.80
C MET A 289 19.33 8.85 7.96
N CYS A 290 20.33 8.17 7.39
CA CYS A 290 20.55 6.75 7.65
C CYS A 290 20.73 6.51 9.16
N THR A 291 20.16 5.40 9.63
CA THR A 291 20.40 4.89 10.98
C THR A 291 21.08 3.52 10.88
N ARG A 292 21.62 3.03 12.01
CA ARG A 292 22.04 1.62 12.16
C ARG A 292 23.11 1.13 11.17
N GLY A 293 24.10 1.97 10.86
CA GLY A 293 25.24 1.58 10.03
C GLY A 293 24.91 1.36 8.55
N GLN A 294 23.70 1.71 8.12
CA GLN A 294 23.33 1.73 6.71
C GLN A 294 24.11 2.84 5.97
N GLU A 295 24.45 2.58 4.72
CA GLU A 295 25.19 3.52 3.88
C GLU A 295 24.29 4.69 3.46
N GLN A 296 24.72 5.91 3.75
CA GLN A 296 24.06 7.12 3.25
C GLN A 296 24.33 7.28 1.75
N VAL A 297 23.31 7.10 0.92
CA VAL A 297 23.44 7.17 -0.55
C VAL A 297 23.23 8.58 -1.10
N TYR A 298 22.32 9.34 -0.50
CA TYR A 298 21.98 10.70 -0.93
C TYR A 298 22.29 11.74 0.14
N SER A 299 22.39 13.01 -0.26
CA SER A 299 22.49 14.10 0.71
C SER A 299 21.27 14.15 1.63
N VAL A 300 21.48 14.40 2.92
CA VAL A 300 20.42 14.44 3.93
C VAL A 300 19.67 15.77 3.88
N ASN A 301 18.35 15.70 4.02
CA ASN A 301 17.45 16.82 4.29
C ASN A 301 16.23 16.31 5.07
N THR A 302 16.47 15.93 6.32
CA THR A 302 15.45 15.31 7.19
C THR A 302 14.20 16.19 7.34
N ASN A 303 14.34 17.53 7.37
CA ASN A 303 13.17 18.41 7.47
C ASN A 303 12.23 18.27 6.27
N ALA A 304 12.76 18.31 5.04
CA ALA A 304 11.96 18.11 3.84
C ALA A 304 11.43 16.67 3.75
N ALA A 305 12.25 15.68 4.15
CA ALA A 305 11.91 14.28 4.11
C ALA A 305 10.73 13.93 5.03
N GLU A 306 10.81 14.28 6.32
CA GLU A 306 9.74 14.05 7.29
C GLU A 306 8.43 14.76 6.91
N ARG A 307 8.52 16.00 6.41
CA ARG A 307 7.33 16.76 5.99
C ARG A 307 6.71 16.18 4.73
N PHE A 308 7.53 15.74 3.76
CA PHE A 308 7.04 15.07 2.57
C PHE A 308 6.28 13.80 2.95
N ASP A 309 6.90 12.94 3.77
CA ASP A 309 6.33 11.67 4.21
C ASP A 309 5.03 11.88 4.99
N ALA A 310 4.99 12.88 5.86
CA ALA A 310 3.79 13.24 6.62
C ALA A 310 2.63 13.68 5.70
N TYR A 311 2.90 14.48 4.67
CA TYR A 311 1.86 14.90 3.71
C TYR A 311 1.43 13.76 2.78
N ALA A 312 2.34 12.87 2.39
CA ALA A 312 1.99 11.67 1.64
C ALA A 312 1.06 10.77 2.48
N TYR A 313 1.38 10.57 3.75
CA TYR A 313 0.54 9.84 4.69
C TYR A 313 -0.83 10.50 4.92
N GLU A 314 -0.87 11.81 5.12
CA GLU A 314 -2.13 12.57 5.25
C GLU A 314 -3.01 12.37 4.00
N TRP A 315 -2.42 12.43 2.80
CA TRP A 315 -3.16 12.13 1.57
C TRP A 315 -3.66 10.69 1.51
N MET A 316 -2.85 9.69 1.86
CA MET A 316 -3.31 8.29 1.86
C MET A 316 -4.45 8.05 2.87
N CYS A 317 -4.41 8.72 4.02
CA CYS A 317 -5.45 8.65 5.03
C CYS A 317 -6.76 9.34 4.62
N THR A 318 -6.67 10.47 3.91
CA THR A 318 -7.83 11.39 3.73
C THR A 318 -8.30 11.54 2.29
N LEU A 319 -7.46 11.16 1.32
CA LEU A 319 -7.58 11.46 -0.09
C LEU A 319 -7.71 12.97 -0.38
N ASP A 320 -7.22 13.84 0.51
CA ASP A 320 -7.22 15.29 0.31
C ASP A 320 -6.06 15.72 -0.60
N ASP A 321 -6.41 16.24 -1.78
CA ASP A 321 -5.45 16.82 -2.73
C ASP A 321 -4.58 17.91 -2.12
N LYS A 322 -5.03 18.63 -1.09
CA LYS A 322 -4.21 19.65 -0.42
C LYS A 322 -2.96 19.04 0.19
N ALA A 323 -3.07 17.85 0.80
CA ALA A 323 -1.92 17.13 1.35
C ALA A 323 -0.96 16.70 0.24
N LEU A 324 -1.46 16.07 -0.82
CA LEU A 324 -0.62 15.65 -1.96
C LEU A 324 0.04 16.84 -2.67
N ASN A 325 -0.65 17.98 -2.79
CA ASN A 325 -0.08 19.21 -3.33
C ASN A 325 1.05 19.77 -2.45
N LYS A 326 0.95 19.65 -1.11
CA LYS A 326 2.03 20.04 -0.19
C LYS A 326 3.23 19.08 -0.32
N ALA A 327 2.99 17.77 -0.38
CA ALA A 327 4.04 16.78 -0.65
C ALA A 327 4.76 17.08 -1.97
N THR A 328 4.00 17.37 -3.03
CA THR A 328 4.56 17.68 -4.35
C THR A 328 5.48 18.90 -4.35
N LYS A 329 5.16 19.92 -3.54
CA LYS A 329 6.02 21.12 -3.40
C LYS A 329 7.36 20.80 -2.73
N LEU A 330 7.41 19.78 -1.87
CA LEU A 330 8.62 19.35 -1.17
C LEU A 330 9.44 18.33 -1.94
N ASP A 331 8.90 17.67 -2.97
CA ASP A 331 9.61 16.68 -3.78
C ASP A 331 11.00 17.11 -4.31
N PRO A 332 11.23 18.34 -4.81
CA PRO A 332 12.59 18.74 -5.21
C PRO A 332 13.62 18.68 -4.06
N GLU A 333 13.15 18.74 -2.82
CA GLU A 333 13.98 18.63 -1.62
C GLU A 333 13.89 17.26 -0.95
N ALA A 334 12.89 16.44 -1.25
CA ALA A 334 12.64 15.14 -0.64
C ALA A 334 13.06 13.96 -1.54
N TRP A 335 13.14 14.16 -2.85
CA TRP A 335 13.58 13.19 -3.87
C TRP A 335 12.80 11.87 -3.86
N SER A 336 11.48 11.91 -3.73
CA SER A 336 10.66 10.69 -3.71
C SER A 336 10.56 10.06 -5.10
N CYS A 337 10.73 8.74 -5.19
CA CYS A 337 10.44 8.00 -6.41
C CYS A 337 8.93 7.68 -6.53
N GLY A 338 8.21 7.57 -5.41
CA GLY A 338 6.79 7.23 -5.35
C GLY A 338 5.82 8.37 -5.73
N LEU A 339 6.24 9.64 -5.72
CA LEU A 339 5.33 10.76 -5.99
C LEU A 339 4.59 10.68 -7.34
N CYS A 340 5.29 10.30 -8.41
CA CYS A 340 4.68 10.19 -9.73
C CYS A 340 3.57 9.13 -9.74
N GLY A 341 3.81 7.99 -9.08
CA GLY A 341 2.80 6.96 -8.85
C GLY A 341 1.62 7.45 -8.01
N MET A 342 1.86 8.23 -6.94
CA MET A 342 0.79 8.84 -6.14
C MET A 342 -0.09 9.78 -6.97
N LEU A 343 0.49 10.61 -7.85
CA LEU A 343 -0.25 11.51 -8.72
C LEU A 343 -1.12 10.76 -9.75
N ILE A 344 -0.59 9.67 -10.32
CA ILE A 344 -1.36 8.79 -11.22
C ILE A 344 -2.51 8.13 -10.45
N LEU A 345 -2.24 7.56 -9.29
CA LEU A 345 -3.26 6.93 -8.45
C LEU A 345 -4.34 7.92 -8.01
N ASN A 346 -3.96 9.16 -7.69
CA ASN A 346 -4.92 10.22 -7.39
C ASN A 346 -5.84 10.49 -8.59
N GLY A 347 -5.30 10.51 -9.81
CA GLY A 347 -6.11 10.59 -11.04
C GLY A 347 -7.11 9.43 -11.19
N ILE A 348 -6.66 8.21 -10.90
CA ILE A 348 -7.52 7.01 -10.92
C ILE A 348 -8.67 7.14 -9.91
N ILE A 349 -8.33 7.48 -8.66
CA ILE A 349 -9.30 7.63 -7.56
C ILE A 349 -10.33 8.71 -7.89
N HIS A 350 -9.89 9.88 -8.35
CA HIS A 350 -10.80 10.98 -8.68
C HIS A 350 -11.72 10.65 -9.86
N TRP A 351 -11.20 9.98 -10.88
CA TRP A 351 -12.02 9.53 -11.99
C TRP A 351 -13.11 8.57 -11.49
N TRP A 352 -12.74 7.60 -10.65
CA TRP A 352 -13.68 6.65 -10.06
C TRP A 352 -14.74 7.35 -9.22
N GLN A 353 -14.34 8.23 -8.30
CA GLN A 353 -15.27 8.98 -7.46
C GLN A 353 -16.27 9.80 -8.29
N ARG A 354 -15.84 10.36 -9.43
CA ARG A 354 -16.74 11.12 -10.30
C ARG A 354 -17.75 10.26 -11.04
N THR A 355 -17.39 9.01 -11.37
CA THR A 355 -18.16 8.13 -12.26
C THR A 355 -18.93 7.03 -11.53
N ASN A 356 -18.56 6.69 -10.29
CA ASN A 356 -19.05 5.51 -9.56
C ASN A 356 -19.57 5.82 -8.14
N GLY A 357 -20.13 7.02 -7.88
CA GLY A 357 -20.87 7.28 -6.63
C GLY A 357 -20.18 8.21 -5.63
N GLY A 358 -19.38 9.16 -6.09
CA GLY A 358 -18.84 10.24 -5.27
C GLY A 358 -17.70 9.80 -4.35
N LYS A 359 -17.36 10.62 -3.35
CA LYS A 359 -16.22 10.40 -2.46
C LYS A 359 -16.29 9.09 -1.66
N SER A 360 -17.51 8.64 -1.31
CA SER A 360 -17.74 7.40 -0.56
C SER A 360 -17.46 6.13 -1.36
N SER A 361 -17.28 6.22 -2.68
CA SER A 361 -16.99 5.06 -3.54
C SER A 361 -15.56 4.52 -3.40
N VAL A 362 -14.70 5.20 -2.64
CA VAL A 362 -13.32 4.77 -2.38
C VAL A 362 -13.04 4.83 -0.90
N GLN A 363 -12.70 3.68 -0.31
CA GLN A 363 -12.24 3.59 1.07
C GLN A 363 -10.71 3.49 1.09
N SER A 364 -10.03 4.35 1.82
CA SER A 364 -8.58 4.28 2.01
C SER A 364 -8.23 3.72 3.40
N LYS A 365 -7.13 2.97 3.45
CA LYS A 365 -6.57 2.42 4.69
C LYS A 365 -5.05 2.43 4.58
N VAL A 366 -4.38 3.08 5.53
CA VAL A 366 -2.94 2.92 5.70
C VAL A 366 -2.68 1.70 6.57
N ILE A 367 -2.01 0.70 6.01
CA ILE A 367 -1.66 -0.57 6.66
C ILE A 367 -0.44 -0.35 7.56
N VAL A 368 0.57 0.36 7.04
CA VAL A 368 1.78 0.75 7.80
C VAL A 368 2.02 2.24 7.56
N PRO A 369 2.06 3.07 8.63
CA PRO A 369 2.39 4.49 8.50
C PRO A 369 3.85 4.68 8.05
N PRO A 370 4.26 5.89 7.63
CA PRO A 370 5.63 6.13 7.21
C PRO A 370 6.66 5.72 8.25
N THR A 371 7.63 4.92 7.81
CA THR A 371 8.84 4.60 8.56
C THR A 371 10.04 4.70 7.62
N HIS A 372 11.24 4.96 8.14
CA HIS A 372 12.45 5.06 7.33
C HIS A 372 13.58 4.20 7.93
N PRO A 373 13.58 2.87 7.70
CA PRO A 373 14.64 1.97 8.18
C PRO A 373 16.06 2.38 7.72
N SER A 374 16.16 3.17 6.64
CA SER A 374 17.41 3.69 6.09
C SER A 374 17.24 5.16 5.63
N TYR A 375 17.97 5.61 4.62
CA TYR A 375 17.91 6.98 4.09
C TYR A 375 16.60 7.32 3.37
N PHE A 376 15.67 6.37 3.23
CA PHE A 376 14.41 6.58 2.53
C PHE A 376 13.20 6.09 3.32
N GLY A 377 12.09 6.79 3.15
CA GLY A 377 10.82 6.52 3.80
C GLY A 377 9.99 5.52 3.01
N MET A 378 9.21 4.71 3.72
CA MET A 378 8.31 3.69 3.16
C MET A 378 7.01 3.69 3.96
N THR A 379 5.89 3.44 3.26
CA THR A 379 4.56 3.34 3.84
C THR A 379 3.77 2.34 3.02
N ILE A 380 2.72 1.75 3.60
CA ILE A 380 1.87 0.79 2.91
C ILE A 380 0.42 1.24 3.02
N ALA A 381 -0.26 1.38 1.90
CA ALA A 381 -1.66 1.79 1.86
C ALA A 381 -2.47 0.98 0.84
N SER A 382 -3.74 0.77 1.16
CA SER A 382 -4.73 0.11 0.31
C SER A 382 -5.92 1.04 0.07
N PHE A 383 -6.51 0.94 -1.11
CA PHE A 383 -7.68 1.69 -1.55
C PHE A 383 -8.69 0.70 -2.12
N GLN A 384 -9.86 0.58 -1.50
CA GLN A 384 -10.94 -0.30 -1.94
C GLN A 384 -11.97 0.50 -2.72
N PHE A 385 -12.39 -0.03 -3.87
CA PHE A 385 -13.27 0.65 -4.81
C PHE A 385 -14.63 -0.04 -4.83
N GLU A 386 -15.66 0.73 -4.51
CA GLU A 386 -17.04 0.27 -4.50
C GLU A 386 -17.78 0.82 -5.73
N ARG A 387 -18.65 0.01 -6.32
CA ARG A 387 -19.65 0.45 -7.28
C ARG A 387 -21.00 0.50 -6.58
N GLN A 388 -21.62 1.67 -6.59
CA GLN A 388 -22.99 1.86 -6.08
C GLN A 388 -24.05 1.40 -7.07
#